data_AF-A0A9L0ISU8-F1
#
_entry.id   AF-A0A9L0ISU8-F1
#
_cell.length_a   1.000
_cell.length_b   1.000
_cell.length_c   1.000
_cell.angle_alpha   90.00
_cell.angle_beta   90.00
_cell.angle_gamma   90.00
#
_symmetry.space_group_name_H-M   'P 1'
#
loop_
_entity.id
_entity.type
_entity.pdbx_description
1 polymer ?
#
loop_
_entity_poly.entity_id
_entity_poly.type
_entity_poly.pdbx_seq_one_letter_code
_entity_poly.pdbx_strand_id
1 'polypeptide(L)'
;MAAVPRDAGSGPAAGARFFCTAGRGLEPFVMREVRARLAATQVEYISGKVFFTTCPDLNRLKKLKSAERLFLLIKKQFPFDVSSVSKGRMCNEMQRLISDDPESWLNAISIWKNLLELDAKKEKLSQRDANPLKRNMGENDIIIAKKSKTEIQENRECQLEKQMEEEILEQGDVITEREEVQEEESENDVAKAVVAHDQGDLTFRVSCRCSGAVAKTFTAQEIGRVIGIALMKQFGWKADLRNPNLEIFIHLNDVYSVVGIPVFRVPLASRAYIRTAGLRSTIAWAMASLAEIKAHGSLKTILPRSQGYSSALRSSAVF
;
A
#
# COMPACT_ATOMS: atom_id res chain seq x y z
N MET A 1 55.39 3.05 1.43
CA MET A 1 54.83 4.01 2.42
C MET A 1 54.29 5.20 1.61
N ALA A 2 53.09 5.72 1.78
CA ALA A 2 52.12 5.63 2.86
C ALA A 2 50.71 5.44 2.28
N ALA A 3 49.88 4.75 3.05
CA ALA A 3 48.47 4.51 2.80
C ALA A 3 47.63 5.27 3.84
N VAL A 4 46.35 5.51 3.51
CA VAL A 4 45.20 5.79 4.40
C VAL A 4 45.10 7.29 4.84
N PRO A 5 43.88 7.91 4.88
CA PRO A 5 42.61 7.25 5.19
C PRO A 5 41.50 7.26 4.14
N ARG A 6 41.00 6.03 3.96
CA ARG A 6 39.61 5.72 3.65
C ARG A 6 38.74 6.34 4.74
N ASP A 7 37.89 7.27 4.33
CA ASP A 7 36.81 7.75 5.18
C ASP A 7 35.85 6.58 5.40
N ALA A 8 35.80 6.10 6.64
CA ALA A 8 34.90 5.05 7.06
C ALA A 8 33.50 5.67 7.04
N GLY A 9 32.77 5.42 5.95
CA GLY A 9 31.38 5.81 5.83
C GLY A 9 30.59 5.24 7.00
N SER A 10 30.25 6.11 7.95
CA SER A 10 29.22 5.83 8.93
C SER A 10 27.91 5.68 8.14
N GLY A 11 27.52 4.45 7.87
CA GLY A 11 26.26 4.15 7.19
C GLY A 11 25.10 4.85 7.90
N PRO A 12 24.11 5.37 7.17
CA PRO A 12 22.95 5.98 7.80
C PRO A 12 22.24 4.92 8.66
N ALA A 13 21.91 5.29 9.89
CA ALA A 13 21.18 4.47 10.85
C ALA A 13 20.02 3.70 10.19
N ALA A 14 19.88 2.41 10.54
CA ALA A 14 18.99 1.41 9.96
C ALA A 14 17.50 1.85 9.84
N GLY A 15 17.21 2.67 8.83
CA GLY A 15 15.87 3.12 8.49
C GLY A 15 15.26 2.27 7.38
N ALA A 16 13.95 2.03 7.47
CA ALA A 16 13.20 1.41 6.40
C ALA A 16 12.77 2.48 5.38
N ARG A 17 12.72 2.10 4.10
CA ARG A 17 12.28 3.00 3.03
C ARG A 17 10.78 2.86 2.82
N PHE A 18 10.08 3.97 2.82
CA PHE A 18 8.64 4.05 2.65
C PHE A 18 8.30 4.92 1.45
N PHE A 19 7.07 4.76 0.96
CA PHE A 19 6.45 5.79 0.14
C PHE A 19 4.98 5.95 0.51
N CYS A 20 4.43 7.11 0.22
CA CYS A 20 3.01 7.35 0.36
C CYS A 20 2.43 8.01 -0.88
N THR A 21 1.16 7.73 -1.14
CA THR A 21 0.39 8.45 -2.16
C THR A 21 -0.07 9.79 -1.61
N ALA A 22 -0.13 10.79 -2.50
CA ALA A 22 -0.61 12.13 -2.21
C ALA A 22 -1.50 12.60 -3.36
N GLY A 23 -2.45 13.49 -3.07
CA GLY A 23 -3.13 14.24 -4.12
C GLY A 23 -2.12 15.08 -4.91
N ARG A 24 -2.34 15.26 -6.22
CA ARG A 24 -1.47 16.09 -7.07
C ARG A 24 -1.36 17.51 -6.49
N GLY A 25 -0.15 17.99 -6.32
CA GLY A 25 0.16 19.29 -5.71
C GLY A 25 0.26 19.26 -4.17
N LEU A 26 -0.08 18.15 -3.52
CA LEU A 26 0.04 18.00 -2.05
C LEU A 26 1.36 17.36 -1.61
N GLU A 27 2.20 16.91 -2.55
CA GLU A 27 3.49 16.28 -2.28
C GLU A 27 4.39 17.16 -1.39
N PRO A 28 4.51 18.49 -1.60
CA PRO A 28 5.33 19.34 -0.74
C PRO A 28 4.84 19.40 0.73
N PHE A 29 3.54 19.23 0.98
CA PHE A 29 3.00 19.16 2.35
C PHE A 29 3.41 17.87 3.04
N VAL A 30 3.31 16.76 2.33
CA VAL A 30 3.78 15.45 2.81
C VAL A 30 5.28 15.50 3.08
N MET A 31 6.08 16.03 2.16
CA MET A 31 7.53 16.14 2.32
C MET A 31 7.93 16.96 3.55
N ARG A 32 7.24 18.08 3.81
CA ARG A 32 7.47 18.86 5.04
C ARG A 32 7.05 18.07 6.28
N GLU A 33 5.90 17.42 6.24
CA GLU A 33 5.38 16.65 7.37
C GLU A 33 6.29 15.47 7.74
N VAL A 34 6.76 14.68 6.77
CA VAL A 34 7.63 13.52 7.06
C VAL A 34 8.99 13.95 7.60
N ARG A 35 9.55 15.06 7.12
CA ARG A 35 10.79 15.61 7.69
C ARG A 35 10.57 16.08 9.13
N ALA A 36 9.53 16.86 9.38
CA ALA A 36 9.26 17.43 10.69
C ALA A 36 8.84 16.37 11.73
N ARG A 37 7.97 15.43 11.35
CA ARG A 37 7.35 14.48 12.29
C ARG A 37 8.08 13.16 12.39
N LEU A 38 8.74 12.72 11.33
CA LEU A 38 9.42 11.41 11.25
C LEU A 38 10.95 11.53 11.22
N ALA A 39 11.50 12.74 11.23
CA ALA A 39 12.93 12.98 10.99
C ALA A 39 13.42 12.25 9.72
N ALA A 40 12.56 12.22 8.69
CA ALA A 40 12.80 11.41 7.51
C ALA A 40 13.97 11.94 6.67
N THR A 41 14.80 11.03 6.17
CA THR A 41 15.94 11.29 5.29
C THR A 41 15.62 10.79 3.87
N GLN A 42 16.48 11.10 2.89
CA GLN A 42 16.31 10.69 1.48
C GLN A 42 14.90 10.98 0.92
N VAL A 43 14.36 12.15 1.24
CA VAL A 43 12.99 12.52 0.89
C VAL A 43 12.95 13.06 -0.54
N GLU A 44 12.29 12.34 -1.42
CA GLU A 44 12.07 12.67 -2.83
C GLU A 44 10.59 12.53 -3.18
N TYR A 45 10.14 13.17 -4.26
CA TYR A 45 8.77 12.99 -4.74
C TYR A 45 8.75 12.84 -6.25
N ILE A 46 7.70 12.14 -6.70
CA ILE A 46 7.27 12.07 -8.09
C ILE A 46 5.78 12.42 -8.08
N SER A 47 5.21 12.88 -9.19
CA SER A 47 3.78 13.25 -9.25
C SER A 47 2.88 12.19 -8.57
N GLY A 48 2.19 12.62 -7.49
CA GLY A 48 1.30 11.82 -6.66
C GLY A 48 1.94 10.86 -5.65
N LYS A 49 3.27 10.83 -5.48
CA LYS A 49 3.98 9.96 -4.52
C LYS A 49 5.18 10.63 -3.87
N VAL A 50 5.36 10.41 -2.58
CA VAL A 50 6.54 10.86 -1.81
C VAL A 50 7.25 9.64 -1.25
N PHE A 51 8.56 9.55 -1.47
CA PHE A 51 9.43 8.49 -0.96
C PHE A 51 10.34 9.07 0.11
N PHE A 52 10.62 8.28 1.15
CA PHE A 52 11.44 8.72 2.27
C PHE A 52 11.96 7.54 3.08
N THR A 53 13.04 7.75 3.82
CA THR A 53 13.63 6.77 4.74
C THR A 53 13.43 7.25 6.18
N THR A 54 12.96 6.37 7.07
CA THR A 54 12.77 6.69 8.49
C THR A 54 12.78 5.42 9.35
N CYS A 55 12.83 5.58 10.67
CA CYS A 55 12.67 4.49 11.61
C CYS A 55 11.24 3.90 11.50
N PRO A 56 11.07 2.57 11.49
CA PRO A 56 9.77 1.91 11.34
C PRO A 56 8.91 1.99 12.62
N ASP A 57 8.47 3.19 13.02
CA ASP A 57 7.57 3.42 14.16
C ASP A 57 6.14 3.67 13.71
N LEU A 58 5.27 2.66 13.88
CA LEU A 58 3.85 2.74 13.52
C LEU A 58 3.10 3.90 14.17
N ASN A 59 3.44 4.28 15.40
CA ASN A 59 2.73 5.35 16.11
C ASN A 59 2.97 6.71 15.48
N ARG A 60 4.19 6.93 14.98
CA ARG A 60 4.54 8.15 14.26
C ARG A 60 3.98 8.11 12.84
N LEU A 61 4.07 6.97 12.16
CA LEU A 61 3.57 6.78 10.79
C LEU A 61 2.04 6.98 10.69
N LYS A 62 1.26 6.46 11.65
CA LYS A 62 -0.22 6.59 11.68
C LYS A 62 -0.71 8.04 11.86
N LYS A 63 0.15 8.93 12.39
CA LYS A 63 -0.16 10.33 12.67
C LYS A 63 0.01 11.26 11.45
N LEU A 64 0.54 10.78 10.34
CA LEU A 64 0.69 11.58 9.12
C LEU A 64 -0.67 12.04 8.58
N LYS A 65 -0.91 13.35 8.50
CA LYS A 65 -2.20 13.95 8.12
C LYS A 65 -2.28 14.33 6.64
N SER A 66 -1.14 14.56 5.99
CA SER A 66 -1.07 14.99 4.58
C SER A 66 -1.02 13.81 3.60
N ALA A 67 -0.63 12.62 4.06
CA ALA A 67 -0.46 11.43 3.24
C ALA A 67 -1.78 10.64 3.10
N GLU A 68 -2.01 10.02 1.93
CA GLU A 68 -3.24 9.27 1.67
C GLU A 68 -3.14 7.78 2.02
N ARG A 69 -2.22 7.06 1.39
CA ARG A 69 -1.90 5.66 1.70
C ARG A 69 -0.39 5.53 1.89
N LEU A 70 0.02 4.74 2.88
CA LEU A 70 1.42 4.50 3.22
C LEU A 70 1.81 3.06 2.86
N PHE A 71 2.98 2.92 2.28
CA PHE A 71 3.55 1.65 1.84
C PHE A 71 5.00 1.53 2.30
N LEU A 72 5.39 0.33 2.70
CA LEU A 72 6.78 -0.05 2.82
C LEU A 72 7.33 -0.32 1.41
N LEU A 73 8.40 0.35 1.02
CA LEU A 73 8.99 0.20 -0.30
C LEU A 73 9.80 -1.11 -0.35
N ILE A 74 9.51 -1.97 -1.31
CA ILE A 74 10.36 -3.12 -1.64
C ILE A 74 11.36 -2.72 -2.72
N LYS A 75 10.85 -2.21 -3.84
CA LYS A 75 11.68 -1.89 -5.01
C LYS A 75 11.14 -0.68 -5.76
N LYS A 76 12.04 0.18 -6.21
CA LYS A 76 11.78 1.31 -7.11
C LYS A 76 12.81 1.24 -8.23
N GLN A 77 12.35 1.16 -9.48
CA GLN A 77 13.22 1.09 -10.65
C GLN A 77 12.70 1.97 -11.79
N PHE A 78 13.53 2.12 -12.82
CA PHE A 78 13.17 2.79 -14.07
C PHE A 78 11.98 2.09 -14.77
N PRO A 79 11.24 2.82 -15.62
CA PRO A 79 10.11 2.26 -16.34
C PRO A 79 10.58 1.21 -17.34
N PHE A 80 9.69 0.29 -17.70
CA PHE A 80 9.95 -0.66 -18.78
C PHE A 80 9.94 0.08 -20.12
N ASP A 81 10.86 -0.26 -21.02
CA ASP A 81 10.77 0.22 -22.40
C ASP A 81 9.60 -0.50 -23.10
N VAL A 82 8.53 0.25 -23.39
CA VAL A 82 7.31 -0.25 -24.04
C VAL A 82 7.37 -0.04 -25.55
N SER A 83 8.24 0.84 -26.03
CA SER A 83 8.20 1.35 -27.41
C SER A 83 8.79 0.38 -28.44
N SER A 84 9.68 -0.52 -28.00
CA SER A 84 10.49 -1.39 -28.88
C SER A 84 10.39 -2.88 -28.52
N VAL A 85 9.60 -3.23 -27.50
CA VAL A 85 9.68 -4.51 -26.80
C VAL A 85 8.40 -5.32 -27.01
N SER A 86 8.56 -6.63 -27.29
CA SER A 86 7.44 -7.55 -27.43
C SER A 86 6.75 -7.79 -26.09
N LYS A 87 5.44 -8.07 -26.10
CA LYS A 87 4.66 -8.38 -24.88
C LYS A 87 5.34 -9.45 -24.02
N GLY A 88 5.91 -10.49 -24.63
CA GLY A 88 6.66 -11.54 -23.92
C GLY A 88 7.92 -11.04 -23.20
N ARG A 89 8.71 -10.15 -23.81
CA ARG A 89 9.88 -9.54 -23.15
C ARG A 89 9.46 -8.66 -21.98
N MET A 90 8.38 -7.91 -22.10
CA MET A 90 7.83 -7.14 -20.98
C MET A 90 7.36 -8.05 -19.83
N CYS A 91 6.73 -9.19 -20.12
CA CYS A 91 6.39 -10.18 -19.10
C CYS A 91 7.64 -10.70 -18.37
N ASN A 92 8.73 -10.98 -19.09
CA ASN A 92 10.00 -11.36 -18.46
C ASN A 92 10.53 -10.27 -17.54
N GLU A 93 10.52 -9.00 -17.97
CA GLU A 93 10.96 -7.89 -17.13
C GLU A 93 10.07 -7.71 -15.88
N MET A 94 8.76 -7.96 -15.99
CA MET A 94 7.87 -8.02 -14.83
C MET A 94 8.22 -9.18 -13.88
N GLN A 95 8.55 -10.37 -14.40
CA GLN A 95 8.98 -11.50 -13.57
C GLN A 95 10.32 -11.20 -12.86
N ARG A 96 11.25 -10.54 -13.56
CA ARG A 96 12.55 -10.11 -13.01
C ARG A 96 12.45 -9.09 -11.89
N LEU A 97 11.37 -8.30 -11.85
CA LEU A 97 11.07 -7.43 -10.71
C LEU A 97 11.02 -8.21 -9.37
N ILE A 98 10.62 -9.48 -9.44
CA ILE A 98 10.56 -10.42 -8.32
C ILE A 98 11.85 -11.24 -8.21
N SER A 99 12.29 -11.83 -9.31
CA SER A 99 13.38 -12.82 -9.32
C SER A 99 14.78 -12.24 -9.11
N ASP A 100 15.05 -11.01 -9.53
CA ASP A 100 16.42 -10.47 -9.56
C ASP A 100 16.96 -10.12 -8.16
N ASP A 101 16.10 -9.94 -7.16
CA ASP A 101 16.50 -9.49 -5.82
C ASP A 101 15.57 -10.04 -4.72
N PRO A 102 15.62 -11.35 -4.43
CA PRO A 102 14.76 -11.97 -3.41
C PRO A 102 15.10 -11.49 -1.99
N GLU A 103 16.32 -11.02 -1.72
CA GLU A 103 16.74 -10.55 -0.40
C GLU A 103 15.97 -9.29 0.01
N SER A 104 15.82 -8.31 -0.89
CA SER A 104 15.00 -7.12 -0.62
C SER A 104 13.55 -7.45 -0.28
N TRP A 105 12.98 -8.48 -0.93
CA TRP A 105 11.63 -8.96 -0.62
C TRP A 105 11.57 -9.55 0.79
N LEU A 106 12.49 -10.47 1.13
CA LEU A 106 12.53 -11.11 2.45
C LEU A 106 12.76 -10.09 3.56
N ASN A 107 13.65 -9.12 3.35
CA ASN A 107 13.91 -8.04 4.30
C ASN A 107 12.65 -7.17 4.49
N ALA A 108 11.99 -6.75 3.41
CA ALA A 108 10.77 -5.97 3.48
C ALA A 108 9.64 -6.72 4.21
N ILE A 109 9.50 -8.03 3.98
CA ILE A 109 8.51 -8.87 4.67
C ILE A 109 8.83 -8.99 6.15
N SER A 110 10.11 -9.14 6.52
CA SER A 110 10.53 -9.16 7.91
C SER A 110 10.18 -7.84 8.62
N ILE A 111 10.50 -6.70 8.00
CA ILE A 111 10.13 -5.37 8.51
C ILE A 111 8.61 -5.25 8.63
N TRP A 112 7.85 -5.69 7.63
CA TRP A 112 6.40 -5.66 7.65
C TRP A 112 5.78 -6.56 8.74
N LYS A 113 6.25 -7.80 8.91
CA LYS A 113 5.83 -8.70 10.00
C LYS A 113 6.10 -8.04 11.36
N ASN A 114 7.29 -7.46 11.55
CA ASN A 114 7.64 -6.74 12.78
C ASN A 114 6.70 -5.55 13.04
N LEU A 115 6.35 -4.78 12.01
CA LEU A 115 5.37 -3.70 12.13
C LEU A 115 4.00 -4.25 12.59
N LEU A 116 3.51 -5.33 11.99
CA LEU A 116 2.22 -5.94 12.38
C LEU A 116 2.22 -6.46 13.82
N GLU A 117 3.28 -7.13 14.26
CA GLU A 117 3.39 -7.61 15.63
C GLU A 117 3.33 -6.48 16.65
N LEU A 118 3.97 -5.34 16.35
CA LEU A 118 3.94 -4.17 17.23
C LEU A 118 2.52 -3.60 17.35
N ASP A 119 1.73 -3.61 16.26
CA ASP A 119 0.33 -3.19 16.29
C ASP A 119 -0.51 -4.15 17.15
N ALA A 120 -0.35 -5.46 16.96
CA ALA A 120 -1.09 -6.48 17.70
C ALA A 120 -0.75 -6.50 19.20
N LYS A 121 0.53 -6.36 19.57
CA LYS A 121 0.96 -6.25 20.99
C LYS A 121 0.35 -5.02 21.65
N LYS A 122 0.25 -3.91 20.91
CA LYS A 122 -0.31 -2.66 21.41
C LYS A 122 -1.83 -2.71 21.56
N GLU A 123 -2.54 -3.35 20.64
CA GLU A 123 -3.99 -3.55 20.76
C GLU A 123 -4.32 -4.35 22.04
N LYS A 124 -3.56 -5.41 22.30
CA LYS A 124 -3.69 -6.21 23.53
C LYS A 124 -3.40 -5.42 24.82
N LEU A 125 -2.42 -4.51 24.81
CA LEU A 125 -2.15 -3.62 25.95
C LEU A 125 -3.28 -2.61 26.15
N SER A 126 -3.78 -1.98 25.08
CA SER A 126 -4.87 -1.01 25.16
C SER A 126 -6.20 -1.62 25.65
N GLN A 127 -6.44 -2.90 25.38
CA GLN A 127 -7.59 -3.64 25.92
C GLN A 127 -7.42 -4.01 27.40
N ARG A 128 -6.19 -4.14 27.90
CA ARG A 128 -5.89 -4.41 29.32
C ARG A 128 -5.98 -3.17 30.19
N ASP A 129 -5.65 -2.00 29.62
CA ASP A 129 -5.72 -0.70 30.32
C ASP A 129 -7.13 -0.08 30.29
N ALA A 130 -8.06 -0.65 29.52
CA ALA A 130 -9.48 -0.29 29.53
C ALA A 130 -10.20 -1.02 30.67
N ASN A 131 -10.09 -0.48 31.89
CA ASN A 131 -10.84 -0.99 33.04
C ASN A 131 -12.37 -0.89 32.78
N PRO A 132 -13.15 -1.98 32.93
CA PRO A 132 -14.59 -1.96 32.70
C PRO A 132 -15.31 -1.38 33.94
N LEU A 133 -15.24 -0.07 34.12
CA LEU A 133 -16.07 0.62 35.11
C LEU A 133 -17.44 0.91 34.49
N LYS A 134 -18.40 0.06 34.89
CA LYS A 134 -19.85 0.25 34.83
C LYS A 134 -20.24 1.73 34.88
N ARG A 135 -20.88 2.23 33.82
CA ARG A 135 -21.90 3.26 33.96
C ARG A 135 -23.17 2.79 33.28
N ASN A 136 -24.25 3.01 34.01
CA ASN A 136 -25.54 2.43 33.80
C ASN A 136 -26.25 3.02 32.58
N MET A 137 -27.01 2.12 31.95
CA MET A 137 -28.09 2.26 31.00
C MET A 137 -28.85 3.61 31.05
N GLY A 138 -29.01 4.20 29.86
CA GLY A 138 -29.96 5.25 29.54
C GLY A 138 -30.30 5.14 28.06
N GLU A 139 -31.46 4.54 27.81
CA GLU A 139 -32.20 4.22 26.58
C GLU A 139 -32.07 5.14 25.34
N ASN A 140 -32.32 4.53 24.17
CA ASN A 140 -32.55 5.07 22.81
C ASN A 140 -31.27 5.20 21.94
N ASP A 141 -31.06 4.49 20.82
CA ASP A 141 -31.97 3.88 19.84
C ASP A 141 -31.33 2.63 19.19
N ILE A 142 -32.10 1.54 19.14
CA ILE A 142 -31.95 0.49 18.12
C ILE A 142 -32.77 0.97 16.94
N ILE A 143 -32.16 1.20 15.77
CA ILE A 143 -32.84 1.10 14.47
C ILE A 143 -31.81 1.03 13.32
N ILE A 144 -31.84 -0.12 12.65
CA ILE A 144 -31.61 -0.36 11.22
C ILE A 144 -30.15 -0.47 10.71
N ALA A 145 -29.77 -1.75 10.57
CA ALA A 145 -28.96 -2.22 9.47
C ALA A 145 -29.61 -1.83 8.12
N LYS A 146 -28.98 -0.91 7.37
CA LYS A 146 -28.97 -0.88 5.90
C LYS A 146 -28.17 0.32 5.37
N LYS A 147 -27.23 0.00 4.47
CA LYS A 147 -26.79 0.82 3.33
C LYS A 147 -25.86 2.02 3.61
N SER A 148 -24.58 1.85 3.28
CA SER A 148 -23.78 2.94 2.71
C SER A 148 -22.97 2.41 1.53
N LYS A 149 -23.67 2.32 0.39
CA LYS A 149 -23.10 2.19 -0.95
C LYS A 149 -22.63 3.57 -1.38
N THR A 150 -21.37 3.92 -1.14
CA THR A 150 -20.70 5.04 -1.83
C THR A 150 -19.19 4.84 -1.86
N GLU A 151 -18.75 3.79 -2.54
CA GLU A 151 -17.40 3.72 -3.12
C GLU A 151 -17.54 3.23 -4.57
N ILE A 152 -18.01 4.12 -5.44
CA ILE A 152 -18.00 3.94 -6.90
C ILE A 152 -17.54 5.26 -7.52
N GLN A 153 -16.24 5.55 -7.43
CA GLN A 153 -15.63 6.59 -8.27
C GLN A 153 -14.22 6.20 -8.73
N GLU A 154 -13.53 5.26 -8.09
CA GLU A 154 -12.27 4.67 -8.62
C GLU A 154 -12.47 3.28 -9.27
N ASN A 155 -13.70 2.74 -9.28
CA ASN A 155 -14.04 1.45 -9.90
C ASN A 155 -14.80 1.59 -11.24
N ARG A 156 -14.88 2.81 -11.81
CA ARG A 156 -15.67 3.07 -13.04
C ARG A 156 -14.94 2.72 -14.33
N GLU A 157 -13.62 2.53 -14.31
CA GLU A 157 -12.85 2.10 -15.49
C GLU A 157 -12.91 0.59 -15.74
N CYS A 158 -13.38 -0.22 -14.77
CA CYS A 158 -13.38 -1.69 -14.88
C CYS A 158 -14.79 -2.31 -15.00
N GLN A 159 -15.85 -1.48 -15.12
CA GLN A 159 -17.24 -1.96 -15.23
C GLN A 159 -17.80 -1.89 -16.67
N LEU A 160 -17.12 -1.20 -17.59
CA LEU A 160 -17.57 -1.10 -18.99
C LEU A 160 -17.18 -2.30 -19.85
N GLU A 161 -16.21 -3.12 -19.41
CA GLU A 161 -15.80 -4.33 -20.15
C GLU A 161 -16.72 -5.55 -19.89
N LYS A 162 -17.51 -5.51 -18.81
CA LYS A 162 -18.36 -6.65 -18.40
C LYS A 162 -19.67 -6.80 -19.18
N GLN A 163 -20.00 -5.86 -20.07
CA GLN A 163 -21.21 -5.92 -20.89
C GLN A 163 -20.97 -6.41 -22.31
N MET A 164 -19.74 -6.79 -22.67
CA MET A 164 -19.42 -7.34 -23.98
C MET A 164 -18.98 -8.82 -23.93
N GLU A 165 -18.84 -9.40 -22.72
CA GLU A 165 -18.38 -10.78 -22.52
C GLU A 165 -19.53 -11.80 -22.35
N GLU A 166 -20.77 -11.38 -22.14
CA GLU A 166 -21.92 -12.31 -22.00
C GLU A 166 -22.62 -12.67 -23.33
N GLU A 167 -22.21 -12.07 -24.46
CA GLU A 167 -22.85 -12.34 -25.77
C GLU A 167 -21.96 -13.13 -26.75
N ILE A 168 -20.74 -13.53 -26.35
CA ILE A 168 -19.79 -14.27 -27.23
C ILE A 168 -19.61 -15.75 -26.80
N LEU A 169 -20.18 -16.17 -25.66
CA LEU A 169 -20.00 -17.53 -25.13
C LEU A 169 -21.15 -18.50 -25.45
N GLU A 170 -21.85 -18.32 -26.57
CA GLU A 170 -22.71 -19.35 -27.16
C GLU A 170 -22.50 -19.41 -28.67
N GLN A 171 -21.40 -20.04 -29.11
CA GLN A 171 -21.30 -20.88 -30.32
C GLN A 171 -19.83 -21.21 -30.64
N GLY A 172 -19.49 -22.49 -30.69
CA GLY A 172 -18.25 -22.97 -31.32
C GLY A 172 -17.56 -24.10 -30.59
N ASP A 173 -18.14 -25.30 -30.70
CA ASP A 173 -17.50 -26.60 -30.44
C ASP A 173 -16.42 -26.91 -31.51
N VAL A 174 -15.62 -27.96 -31.26
CA VAL A 174 -14.89 -28.86 -32.22
C VAL A 174 -13.33 -28.89 -32.13
N ILE A 175 -12.84 -29.97 -31.46
CA ILE A 175 -11.71 -30.92 -31.82
C ILE A 175 -10.24 -30.37 -31.72
N THR A 176 -9.18 -31.01 -31.18
CA THR A 176 -8.69 -32.41 -30.99
C THR A 176 -7.55 -32.51 -29.94
N GLU A 177 -7.35 -33.72 -29.38
CA GLU A 177 -6.09 -34.41 -28.94
C GLU A 177 -5.23 -33.78 -27.81
N ARG A 178 -5.25 -34.29 -26.56
CA ARG A 178 -4.57 -35.49 -25.98
C ARG A 178 -3.10 -35.66 -26.37
N GLU A 179 -2.21 -35.25 -25.47
CA GLU A 179 -0.98 -35.99 -25.14
C GLU A 179 -0.74 -35.93 -23.63
N GLU A 180 -0.65 -37.11 -23.01
CA GLU A 180 -0.26 -37.34 -21.62
C GLU A 180 1.27 -37.44 -21.55
N VAL A 181 1.89 -36.74 -20.61
CA VAL A 181 3.25 -37.07 -20.15
C VAL A 181 3.28 -37.00 -18.63
N GLN A 182 3.50 -38.17 -18.04
CA GLN A 182 3.88 -38.39 -16.63
C GLN A 182 5.37 -38.11 -16.47
N GLU A 183 5.78 -37.67 -15.28
CA GLU A 183 7.08 -37.91 -14.60
C GLU A 183 7.18 -36.88 -13.45
N GLU A 184 7.65 -37.14 -12.23
CA GLU A 184 7.97 -38.33 -11.44
C GLU A 184 8.15 -37.79 -10.00
N GLU A 185 7.67 -38.52 -8.98
CA GLU A 185 7.98 -38.23 -7.58
C GLU A 185 9.45 -38.57 -7.29
N SER A 186 10.18 -37.65 -6.67
CA SER A 186 11.47 -37.95 -6.05
C SER A 186 11.52 -37.39 -4.63
N GLU A 187 11.32 -38.29 -3.68
CA GLU A 187 11.73 -38.14 -2.30
C GLU A 187 13.27 -38.20 -2.22
N ASN A 188 13.88 -37.22 -1.55
CA ASN A 188 15.14 -37.42 -0.84
C ASN A 188 15.23 -36.41 0.31
N ASP A 189 15.29 -36.96 1.52
CA ASP A 189 15.25 -36.25 2.79
C ASP A 189 16.66 -35.96 3.34
N VAL A 190 16.70 -34.99 4.26
CA VAL A 190 17.72 -34.72 5.30
C VAL A 190 19.02 -34.02 4.88
N ALA A 191 19.01 -32.68 4.99
CA ALA A 191 19.88 -31.93 5.92
C ALA A 191 19.80 -30.40 5.71
N LYS A 192 18.72 -29.74 6.17
CA LYS A 192 18.76 -28.29 6.50
C LYS A 192 17.54 -27.81 7.31
N ALA A 193 17.15 -28.56 8.33
CA ALA A 193 16.06 -28.16 9.22
C ALA A 193 16.61 -27.44 10.47
N VAL A 194 16.71 -26.11 10.45
CA VAL A 194 16.45 -25.21 11.62
C VAL A 194 15.91 -23.81 11.19
N VAL A 195 15.84 -23.40 9.91
CA VAL A 195 15.38 -22.01 9.55
C VAL A 195 14.12 -21.94 8.64
N ALA A 196 13.45 -23.06 8.35
CA ALA A 196 12.47 -23.14 7.25
C ALA A 196 11.02 -23.47 7.65
N HIS A 197 10.48 -22.96 8.76
CA HIS A 197 9.13 -23.35 9.23
C HIS A 197 8.05 -22.24 9.37
N ASP A 198 8.21 -21.03 8.81
CA ASP A 198 7.15 -19.98 8.92
C ASP A 198 6.87 -19.15 7.66
N GLN A 199 7.30 -19.59 6.47
CA GLN A 199 7.08 -18.83 5.22
C GLN A 199 6.23 -19.54 4.16
N GLY A 200 5.99 -20.86 4.28
CA GLY A 200 5.23 -21.64 3.30
C GLY A 200 3.70 -21.44 3.33
N ASP A 201 3.16 -20.89 4.41
CA ASP A 201 1.71 -20.74 4.60
C ASP A 201 1.18 -19.32 4.40
N LEU A 202 1.99 -18.39 3.90
CA LEU A 202 1.55 -17.03 3.65
C LEU A 202 0.58 -16.97 2.47
N THR A 203 -0.61 -16.40 2.69
CA THR A 203 -1.51 -16.05 1.58
C THR A 203 -1.31 -14.60 1.14
N PHE A 204 -1.40 -14.34 -0.17
CA PHE A 204 -1.16 -13.01 -0.71
C PHE A 204 -2.16 -12.59 -1.79
N ARG A 205 -2.30 -11.28 -1.95
CA ARG A 205 -3.00 -10.64 -3.06
C ARG A 205 -2.12 -9.57 -3.71
N VAL A 206 -2.09 -9.54 -5.03
CA VAL A 206 -1.45 -8.47 -5.79
C VAL A 206 -2.49 -7.42 -6.19
N SER A 207 -2.22 -6.16 -5.87
CA SER A 207 -2.95 -5.00 -6.37
C SER A 207 -2.06 -4.24 -7.34
N CYS A 208 -2.44 -4.26 -8.62
CA CYS A 208 -1.70 -3.61 -9.68
C CYS A 208 -2.41 -2.33 -10.13
N ARG A 209 -1.62 -1.31 -10.41
CA ARG A 209 -2.04 -0.12 -11.16
C ARG A 209 -1.06 0.11 -12.30
N CYS A 210 -1.58 0.29 -13.50
CA CYS A 210 -0.81 0.66 -14.68
C CYS A 210 -1.27 2.04 -15.17
N SER A 211 -0.36 2.78 -15.81
CA SER A 211 -0.69 4.02 -16.51
C SER A 211 0.30 4.23 -17.67
N GLY A 212 -0.07 5.08 -18.62
CA GLY A 212 0.81 5.41 -19.74
C GLY A 212 0.86 4.31 -20.80
N ALA A 213 2.02 4.15 -21.45
CA ALA A 213 2.27 3.15 -22.47
C ALA A 213 2.03 1.72 -21.94
N VAL A 214 2.44 1.43 -20.70
CA VAL A 214 2.24 0.10 -20.08
C VAL A 214 0.75 -0.27 -20.04
N ALA A 215 -0.12 0.68 -19.72
CA ALA A 215 -1.57 0.45 -19.64
C ALA A 215 -2.23 0.24 -21.02
N LYS A 216 -1.56 0.64 -22.11
CA LYS A 216 -2.02 0.36 -23.48
C LYS A 216 -1.70 -1.07 -23.92
N THR A 217 -0.66 -1.66 -23.33
CA THR A 217 -0.17 -3.01 -23.69
C THR A 217 -0.69 -4.09 -22.75
N PHE A 218 -0.90 -3.75 -21.48
CA PHE A 218 -1.34 -4.67 -20.44
C PHE A 218 -2.47 -4.11 -19.61
N THR A 219 -3.44 -4.96 -19.30
CA THR A 219 -4.40 -4.68 -18.24
C THR A 219 -3.75 -4.88 -16.88
N ALA A 220 -4.28 -4.18 -15.86
CA ALA A 220 -3.82 -4.38 -14.48
C ALA A 220 -3.99 -5.82 -14.00
N GLN A 221 -4.99 -6.54 -14.52
CA GLN A 221 -5.23 -7.95 -14.18
C GLN A 221 -4.17 -8.87 -14.79
N GLU A 222 -3.77 -8.64 -16.05
CA GLU A 222 -2.68 -9.40 -16.69
C GLU A 222 -1.36 -9.24 -15.92
N ILE A 223 -1.02 -7.99 -15.54
CA ILE A 223 0.17 -7.72 -14.72
C ILE A 223 0.06 -8.44 -13.38
N GLY A 224 -1.11 -8.36 -12.73
CA GLY A 224 -1.37 -9.05 -11.47
C GLY A 224 -1.18 -10.57 -11.57
N ARG A 225 -1.61 -11.19 -12.68
CA ARG A 225 -1.41 -12.62 -12.95
C ARG A 225 0.07 -12.96 -13.15
N VAL A 226 0.78 -12.22 -13.99
CA VAL A 226 2.21 -12.45 -14.27
C VAL A 226 3.04 -12.35 -12.99
N ILE A 227 2.84 -11.29 -12.21
CA ILE A 227 3.55 -11.11 -10.94
C ILE A 227 3.10 -12.14 -9.90
N GLY A 228 1.80 -12.45 -9.82
CA GLY A 228 1.29 -13.48 -8.93
C GLY A 228 1.95 -14.83 -9.17
N ILE A 229 2.06 -15.26 -10.43
CA ILE A 229 2.77 -16.49 -10.81
C ILE A 229 4.25 -16.41 -10.43
N ALA A 230 4.91 -15.27 -10.65
CA ALA A 230 6.31 -15.10 -10.26
C ALA A 230 6.52 -15.24 -8.74
N LEU A 231 5.62 -14.65 -7.93
CA LEU A 231 5.67 -14.75 -6.46
C LEU A 231 5.42 -16.18 -5.97
N MET A 232 4.44 -16.88 -6.56
CA MET A 232 4.17 -18.29 -6.23
C MET A 232 5.39 -19.16 -6.53
N LYS A 233 6.05 -18.96 -7.68
CA LYS A 233 7.25 -19.72 -8.08
C LYS A 233 8.47 -19.40 -7.21
N GLN A 234 8.70 -18.13 -6.87
CA GLN A 234 9.89 -17.71 -6.12
C GLN A 234 9.80 -18.01 -4.62
N PHE A 235 8.63 -17.80 -4.01
CA PHE A 235 8.48 -17.89 -2.55
C PHE A 235 7.55 -19.01 -2.07
N GLY A 236 6.86 -19.72 -2.97
CA GLY A 236 5.93 -20.80 -2.61
C GLY A 236 4.64 -20.33 -1.94
N TRP A 237 4.33 -19.02 -1.96
CA TRP A 237 3.12 -18.49 -1.33
C TRP A 237 1.85 -18.86 -2.08
N LYS A 238 0.70 -18.81 -1.38
CA LYS A 238 -0.61 -19.12 -1.96
C LYS A 238 -1.38 -17.83 -2.29
N ALA A 239 -1.94 -17.73 -3.49
CA ALA A 239 -2.76 -16.58 -3.85
C ALA A 239 -4.15 -16.66 -3.19
N ASP A 240 -4.56 -15.61 -2.46
CA ASP A 240 -5.92 -15.44 -1.92
C ASP A 240 -6.43 -14.03 -2.24
N LEU A 241 -7.44 -13.93 -3.10
CA LEU A 241 -8.02 -12.65 -3.51
C LEU A 241 -9.05 -12.09 -2.52
N ARG A 242 -9.60 -12.94 -1.64
CA ARG A 242 -10.69 -12.59 -0.72
C ARG A 242 -10.16 -12.14 0.63
N ASN A 243 -9.28 -12.93 1.26
CA ASN A 243 -8.79 -12.64 2.61
C ASN A 243 -7.27 -12.90 2.75
N PRO A 244 -6.44 -12.13 2.01
CA PRO A 244 -4.99 -12.31 2.05
C PRO A 244 -4.39 -11.94 3.40
N ASN A 245 -3.35 -12.66 3.82
CA ASN A 245 -2.47 -12.21 4.91
C ASN A 245 -1.63 -11.01 4.48
N LEU A 246 -1.09 -11.05 3.26
CA LEU A 246 -0.20 -10.04 2.69
C LEU A 246 -0.80 -9.39 1.43
N GLU A 247 -0.87 -8.07 1.40
CA GLU A 247 -1.19 -7.32 0.19
C GLU A 247 0.09 -6.74 -0.43
N ILE A 248 0.26 -6.92 -1.74
CA ILE A 248 1.40 -6.39 -2.49
C ILE A 248 0.86 -5.38 -3.48
N PHE A 249 1.34 -4.14 -3.39
CA PHE A 249 0.99 -3.07 -4.29
C PHE A 249 2.08 -2.86 -5.34
N ILE A 250 1.67 -2.81 -6.60
CA ILE A 250 2.55 -2.58 -7.74
C ILE A 250 1.98 -1.45 -8.59
N HIS A 251 2.83 -0.48 -8.90
CA HIS A 251 2.48 0.58 -9.83
C HIS A 251 3.52 0.70 -10.92
N LEU A 252 3.09 0.43 -12.15
CA LEU A 252 3.88 0.52 -13.36
C LEU A 252 3.43 1.75 -14.16
N ASN A 253 4.36 2.63 -14.51
CA ASN A 253 4.08 3.73 -15.41
C ASN A 253 5.32 4.06 -16.26
N ASP A 254 5.18 5.06 -17.12
CA ASP A 254 6.23 5.47 -18.07
C ASP A 254 7.40 6.22 -17.43
N VAL A 255 7.38 6.41 -16.11
CA VAL A 255 8.40 7.18 -15.37
C VAL A 255 9.12 6.31 -14.34
N TYR A 256 8.46 5.31 -13.78
CA TYR A 256 8.97 4.41 -12.77
C TYR A 256 8.12 3.15 -12.63
N SER A 257 8.75 2.10 -12.10
CA SER A 257 8.06 0.92 -11.57
C SER A 257 8.30 0.87 -10.07
N VAL A 258 7.23 0.74 -9.28
CA VAL A 258 7.31 0.68 -7.82
C VAL A 258 6.55 -0.52 -7.28
N VAL A 259 7.16 -1.17 -6.29
CA VAL A 259 6.58 -2.28 -5.54
C VAL A 259 6.65 -1.98 -4.05
N GLY A 260 5.57 -2.24 -3.32
CA GLY A 260 5.56 -2.10 -1.88
C GLY A 260 4.41 -2.81 -1.20
N ILE A 261 4.49 -2.85 0.13
CA ILE A 261 3.49 -3.49 1.00
C ILE A 261 2.70 -2.38 1.69
N PRO A 262 1.36 -2.32 1.58
CA PRO A 262 0.56 -1.37 2.35
C PRO A 262 0.81 -1.56 3.85
N VAL A 263 1.19 -0.49 4.55
CA VAL A 263 1.46 -0.56 6.00
C VAL A 263 0.15 -0.69 6.80
N PHE A 264 -0.93 -0.10 6.28
CA PHE A 264 -2.25 -0.11 6.91
C PHE A 264 -3.30 -0.61 5.93
N ARG A 265 -4.27 -1.41 6.43
CA ARG A 265 -5.43 -1.87 5.65
C ARG A 265 -6.31 -0.71 5.18
N VAL A 266 -6.52 0.27 6.06
CA VAL A 266 -7.33 1.46 5.80
C VAL A 266 -6.40 2.63 5.45
N PRO A 267 -6.73 3.47 4.44
CA PRO A 267 -5.94 4.67 4.11
C PRO A 267 -5.73 5.60 5.30
N LEU A 268 -4.57 6.26 5.37
CA LEU A 268 -4.30 7.32 6.35
C LEU A 268 -5.25 8.51 6.20
N ALA A 269 -5.74 8.76 4.98
CA ALA A 269 -6.75 9.80 4.74
C ALA A 269 -8.12 9.47 5.38
N SER A 270 -8.43 8.19 5.61
CA SER A 270 -9.68 7.78 6.25
C SER A 270 -9.53 7.88 7.76
N ARG A 271 -10.30 8.78 8.36
CA ARG A 271 -10.23 9.10 9.79
C ARG A 271 -11.58 8.84 10.43
N ALA A 272 -11.61 8.04 11.49
CA ALA A 272 -12.85 7.63 12.17
C ALA A 272 -13.68 8.82 12.72
N TYR A 273 -13.04 9.96 12.99
CA TYR A 273 -13.72 11.18 13.45
C TYR A 273 -14.43 11.95 12.33
N ILE A 274 -14.18 11.62 11.05
CA ILE A 274 -14.85 12.21 9.89
C ILE A 274 -16.09 11.36 9.61
N ARG A 275 -17.24 11.84 10.07
CA ARG A 275 -18.52 11.12 9.96
C ARG A 275 -19.39 11.56 8.77
N THR A 276 -19.09 12.72 8.19
CA THR A 276 -19.88 13.33 7.12
C THR A 276 -19.04 13.45 5.85
N ALA A 277 -19.67 13.22 4.70
CA ALA A 277 -19.07 13.56 3.42
C ALA A 277 -18.71 15.05 3.36
N GLY A 278 -17.55 15.38 2.81
CA GLY A 278 -17.02 16.73 2.77
C GLY A 278 -15.65 16.75 2.08
N LEU A 279 -14.89 17.84 2.29
CA LEU A 279 -13.54 17.95 1.75
C LEU A 279 -12.64 16.82 2.28
N ARG A 280 -11.84 16.23 1.38
CA ARG A 280 -10.86 15.19 1.73
C ARG A 280 -9.94 15.69 2.85
N SER A 281 -9.71 14.85 3.84
CA SER A 281 -8.97 15.18 5.07
C SER A 281 -7.56 15.74 4.81
N THR A 282 -6.87 15.20 3.80
CA THR A 282 -5.53 15.64 3.39
C THR A 282 -5.54 17.06 2.81
N ILE A 283 -6.55 17.41 2.02
CA ILE A 283 -6.73 18.76 1.47
C ILE A 283 -7.09 19.74 2.60
N ALA A 284 -8.03 19.35 3.46
CA ALA A 284 -8.41 20.12 4.65
C ALA A 284 -7.19 20.45 5.53
N TRP A 285 -6.31 19.47 5.75
CA TRP A 285 -5.07 19.66 6.49
C TRP A 285 -4.09 20.60 5.78
N ALA A 286 -3.92 20.47 4.46
CA ALA A 286 -3.07 21.36 3.68
C ALA A 286 -3.58 22.82 3.72
N MET A 287 -4.89 23.02 3.56
CA MET A 287 -5.52 24.34 3.68
C MET A 287 -5.32 24.95 5.07
N ALA A 288 -5.53 24.18 6.14
CA ALA A 288 -5.30 24.65 7.51
C ALA A 288 -3.83 25.02 7.76
N SER A 289 -2.90 24.25 7.19
CA SER A 289 -1.47 24.51 7.28
C SER A 289 -1.06 25.80 6.55
N LEU A 290 -1.67 26.10 5.40
CA LEU A 290 -1.43 27.35 4.66
C LEU A 290 -2.04 28.57 5.35
N ALA A 291 -3.20 28.40 5.99
CA ALA A 291 -3.87 29.45 6.74
C ALA A 291 -3.24 29.73 8.11
N GLU A 292 -2.12 29.07 8.44
CA GLU A 292 -1.41 29.19 9.71
C GLU A 292 -2.31 29.09 10.94
N ILE A 293 -3.34 28.23 10.87
CA ILE A 293 -4.29 28.06 11.95
C ILE A 293 -3.57 27.36 13.11
N LYS A 294 -3.07 28.15 14.05
CA LYS A 294 -2.47 27.67 15.29
C LYS A 294 -3.57 27.36 16.31
N ALA A 295 -3.43 26.21 16.97
CA ALA A 295 -4.33 25.75 18.03
C ALA A 295 -4.14 26.55 19.32
N HIS A 296 -4.47 27.85 19.30
CA HIS A 296 -4.43 28.66 20.51
C HIS A 296 -5.74 28.51 21.27
N GLY A 297 -5.88 27.44 22.08
CA GLY A 297 -6.69 27.30 23.31
C GLY A 297 -8.17 27.73 23.38
N SER A 298 -8.68 28.42 22.38
CA SER A 298 -9.98 29.06 22.32
C SER A 298 -10.41 28.96 20.87
N LEU A 299 -11.51 28.26 20.63
CA LEU A 299 -12.20 28.20 19.34
C LEU A 299 -12.50 29.63 18.86
N LYS A 300 -11.55 30.26 18.16
CA LYS A 300 -11.89 31.34 17.22
C LYS A 300 -12.70 30.65 16.14
N THR A 301 -14.01 30.82 16.21
CA THR A 301 -14.97 30.31 15.25
C THR A 301 -14.58 30.76 13.85
N ILE A 302 -13.85 29.92 13.12
CA ILE A 302 -13.68 30.10 11.68
C ILE A 302 -15.03 29.64 11.12
N LEU A 303 -15.94 30.58 10.85
CA LEU A 303 -17.19 30.29 10.15
C LEU A 303 -16.89 30.30 8.64
N PRO A 304 -16.77 29.14 7.97
CA PRO A 304 -16.90 29.09 6.54
C PRO A 304 -18.32 29.54 6.17
N ARG A 305 -18.45 30.51 5.24
CA ARG A 305 -19.74 31.04 4.77
C ARG A 305 -20.64 30.00 4.07
N SER A 306 -20.20 28.75 3.91
CA SER A 306 -21.00 27.68 3.32
C SER A 306 -20.91 26.38 4.14
N GLN A 307 -22.03 25.68 4.25
CA GLN A 307 -22.25 24.52 5.12
C GLN A 307 -21.42 23.26 4.78
N GLY A 308 -20.54 23.30 3.76
CA GLY A 308 -19.76 22.15 3.27
C GLY A 308 -18.38 21.91 3.92
N TYR A 309 -17.92 22.77 4.83
CA TYR A 309 -16.53 22.80 5.33
C TYR A 309 -16.32 22.16 6.72
N SER A 310 -17.24 21.32 7.19
CA SER A 310 -17.14 20.64 8.49
C SER A 310 -15.85 19.83 8.66
N SER A 311 -15.28 19.27 7.58
CA SER A 311 -14.03 18.51 7.63
C SER A 311 -12.78 19.38 7.85
N ALA A 312 -12.75 20.62 7.36
CA ALA A 312 -11.63 21.55 7.58
C ALA A 312 -11.53 21.99 9.05
N LEU A 313 -12.68 22.32 9.65
CA LEU A 313 -12.77 22.67 11.05
C LEU A 313 -12.44 21.50 11.98
N ARG A 314 -12.87 20.27 11.65
CA ARG A 314 -12.58 19.09 12.50
C ARG A 314 -11.16 18.55 12.33
N SER A 315 -10.58 18.61 11.14
CA SER A 315 -9.17 18.25 10.94
C SER A 315 -8.23 19.18 11.72
N SER A 316 -8.68 20.42 11.92
CA SER A 316 -8.06 21.39 12.82
C SER A 316 -8.44 21.08 14.28
N ALA A 317 -9.71 21.07 14.67
CA ALA A 317 -10.16 20.90 16.06
C ALA A 317 -9.75 19.57 16.75
N VAL A 318 -9.39 18.54 16.00
CA VAL A 318 -8.67 17.36 16.52
C VAL A 318 -7.15 17.62 16.39
N PHE A 319 -6.69 18.59 17.16
CA PHE A 319 -5.28 18.85 17.44
C PHE A 319 -4.79 17.89 18.53
#